data_AF-A0A3A8ZIH9-F1
#
_entry.id   AF-A0A3A8ZIH9-F1
#
_cell.length_a   1.000
_cell.length_b   1.000
_cell.length_c   1.000
_cell.angle_alpha   90.00
_cell.angle_beta   90.00
_cell.angle_gamma   90.00
#
_symmetry.space_group_name_H-M   'P 1'
#
loop_
_entity.id
_entity.type
_entity.pdbx_description
1 polymer ?
#
loop_
_entity_poly.entity_id
_entity_poly.type
_entity_poly.pdbx_seq_one_letter_code
_entity_poly.pdbx_strand_id
1 'polypeptide(L)'
;HLSFQTSQADKNHIIAKQMEEMSEYRYALRKKLHDGQDATEEIQALEKIRKKYKDYYAEQLDQLHMEQAKEYLQGEKAPDKSDIKELLEKMAMGEKLTEQENGLVNIFATAQEFDTAKATAELSTTLNEITQRLENAGIDLSEYSFNIQIGADGKATVDGIDDGLIKSMVETTLKEFSEKLMDIYFTLDTDIQNMSEKERYLLKAAVDLEKFLHKATNGKVSLDDVKVDHGIIEGISRDLDKLLNEPGKNLTYSNYQSDILVIKDYERTQHKRVLSELNVGFRVRNGKIQIKK
;
A
#
# COMPACT_ATOMS: atom_id res chain seq x y z
N HIS A 1 10.07 -16.16 4.31
CA HIS A 1 8.83 -16.34 3.51
C HIS A 1 8.47 -17.79 3.16
N LEU A 2 9.11 -18.83 3.73
CA LEU A 2 8.67 -20.22 3.57
C LEU A 2 7.32 -20.54 4.25
N SER A 3 6.89 -19.71 5.21
CA SER A 3 5.63 -19.86 5.97
C SER A 3 4.36 -19.69 5.11
N PHE A 4 4.42 -18.86 4.06
CA PHE A 4 3.25 -18.59 3.21
C PHE A 4 2.86 -19.82 2.38
N GLN A 5 3.85 -20.55 1.84
CA GLN A 5 3.63 -21.67 0.93
C GLN A 5 3.05 -22.90 1.62
N THR A 6 3.49 -23.24 2.83
CA THR A 6 2.90 -24.34 3.62
C THR A 6 1.51 -23.98 4.16
N SER A 7 1.29 -22.73 4.60
CA SER A 7 -0.05 -22.29 5.03
C SER A 7 -1.08 -22.38 3.90
N GLN A 8 -0.67 -22.19 2.65
CA GLN A 8 -1.58 -22.15 1.51
C GLN A 8 -2.08 -23.55 1.10
N ALA A 9 -1.23 -24.59 1.23
CA ALA A 9 -1.62 -25.97 0.98
C ALA A 9 -2.62 -26.51 2.02
N ASP A 10 -2.39 -26.24 3.31
CA ASP A 10 -3.32 -26.61 4.38
C ASP A 10 -4.62 -25.80 4.34
N LYS A 11 -4.55 -24.50 4.02
CA LYS A 11 -5.73 -23.67 3.77
C LYS A 11 -6.59 -24.26 2.65
N ASN A 12 -6.00 -24.68 1.53
CA ASN A 12 -6.74 -25.27 0.41
C ASN A 12 -7.45 -26.57 0.80
N HIS A 13 -6.82 -27.41 1.63
CA HIS A 13 -7.43 -28.66 2.11
C HIS A 13 -8.60 -28.41 3.08
N ILE A 14 -8.46 -27.43 3.98
CA ILE A 14 -9.53 -27.09 4.94
C ILE A 14 -10.69 -26.38 4.22
N ILE A 15 -10.41 -25.52 3.23
CA ILE A 15 -11.45 -24.86 2.39
C ILE A 15 -12.27 -25.95 1.67
N ALA A 16 -11.61 -26.98 1.14
CA ALA A 16 -12.30 -28.10 0.50
C ALA A 16 -13.24 -28.83 1.47
N LYS A 17 -12.79 -29.15 2.68
CA LYS A 17 -13.62 -29.78 3.73
C LYS A 17 -14.81 -28.91 4.16
N GLN A 18 -14.59 -27.60 4.32
CA GLN A 18 -15.67 -26.66 4.62
C GLN A 18 -16.71 -26.63 3.49
N MET A 19 -16.26 -26.59 2.23
CA MET A 19 -17.14 -26.57 1.07
C MET A 19 -17.95 -27.86 0.92
N GLU A 20 -17.35 -29.01 1.24
CA GLU A 20 -18.02 -30.31 1.29
C GLU A 20 -19.13 -30.34 2.35
N GLU A 21 -18.83 -29.97 3.60
CA GLU A 21 -19.80 -29.96 4.71
C GLU A 21 -20.92 -28.92 4.48
N MET A 22 -20.63 -27.81 3.80
CA MET A 22 -21.64 -26.81 3.44
C MET A 22 -22.50 -27.23 2.23
N SER A 23 -22.08 -28.21 1.43
CA SER A 23 -22.70 -28.49 0.12
C SER A 23 -24.16 -28.92 0.24
N GLU A 24 -24.46 -29.81 1.18
CA GLU A 24 -25.81 -30.36 1.43
C GLU A 24 -26.77 -29.25 1.90
N TYR A 25 -26.35 -28.43 2.87
CA TYR A 25 -27.16 -27.32 3.38
C TYR A 25 -27.33 -26.18 2.36
N ARG A 26 -26.31 -25.92 1.52
CA ARG A 26 -26.44 -24.93 0.43
C ARG A 26 -27.44 -25.37 -0.63
N TYR A 27 -27.46 -26.67 -0.95
CA TYR A 27 -28.44 -27.23 -1.89
C TYR A 27 -29.85 -27.18 -1.30
N ALA A 28 -30.03 -27.63 -0.06
CA ALA A 28 -31.30 -27.57 0.65
C ALA A 28 -31.83 -26.13 0.79
N LEU A 29 -30.97 -25.18 1.14
CA LEU A 29 -31.31 -23.77 1.25
C LEU A 29 -31.85 -23.20 -0.07
N ARG A 30 -31.16 -23.45 -1.19
CA ARG A 30 -31.59 -22.99 -2.51
C ARG A 30 -32.95 -23.57 -2.89
N LYS A 31 -33.16 -24.86 -2.62
CA LYS A 31 -34.42 -25.55 -2.91
C LYS A 31 -35.57 -24.97 -2.08
N LYS A 32 -35.39 -24.83 -0.76
CA LYS A 32 -36.42 -24.28 0.13
C LYS A 32 -36.77 -22.83 -0.19
N LEU A 33 -35.76 -21.99 -0.50
CA LEU A 33 -36.00 -20.61 -0.94
C LEU A 33 -36.78 -20.55 -2.26
N HIS A 34 -36.47 -21.43 -3.21
CA HIS A 34 -37.20 -21.54 -4.47
C HIS A 34 -38.65 -21.99 -4.26
N ASP A 35 -38.87 -22.93 -3.34
CA ASP A 35 -40.19 -23.52 -3.05
C ASP A 35 -41.01 -22.69 -2.04
N GLY A 36 -40.49 -21.53 -1.58
CA GLY A 36 -41.16 -20.64 -0.62
C GLY A 36 -41.28 -21.23 0.80
N GLN A 37 -40.42 -22.19 1.14
CA GLN A 37 -40.41 -22.90 2.42
C GLN A 37 -39.50 -22.22 3.46
N ASP A 38 -39.75 -22.49 4.74
CA ASP A 38 -38.88 -22.03 5.83
C ASP A 38 -37.50 -22.71 5.77
N ALA A 39 -36.46 -21.89 5.61
CA ALA A 39 -35.06 -22.30 5.51
C ALA A 39 -34.22 -21.89 6.74
N THR A 40 -34.86 -21.60 7.88
CA THR A 40 -34.17 -21.18 9.11
C THR A 40 -33.13 -22.20 9.58
N GLU A 41 -33.43 -23.49 9.48
CA GLU A 41 -32.52 -24.58 9.88
C GLU A 41 -31.24 -24.61 9.03
N GLU A 42 -31.37 -24.47 7.71
CA GLU A 42 -30.22 -24.44 6.79
C GLU A 42 -29.34 -23.22 7.01
N ILE A 43 -29.95 -22.05 7.27
CA ILE A 43 -29.21 -20.83 7.58
C ILE A 43 -28.40 -21.04 8.86
N GLN A 44 -29.02 -21.54 9.94
CA GLN A 44 -28.33 -21.82 11.20
C GLN A 44 -27.24 -22.88 11.07
N ALA A 45 -27.47 -23.93 10.28
CA ALA A 45 -26.48 -24.97 10.02
C ALA A 45 -25.26 -24.40 9.28
N LEU A 46 -25.48 -23.58 8.24
CA LEU A 46 -24.40 -22.92 7.51
C LEU A 46 -23.61 -21.94 8.38
N GLU A 47 -24.27 -21.21 9.28
CA GLU A 47 -23.60 -20.34 10.24
C GLU A 47 -22.75 -21.13 11.25
N LYS A 48 -23.27 -22.24 11.79
CA LYS A 48 -22.51 -23.13 12.68
C LYS A 48 -21.28 -23.71 11.98
N ILE A 49 -21.41 -24.16 10.74
CA ILE A 49 -20.28 -24.67 9.95
C ILE A 49 -19.25 -23.55 9.71
N ARG A 50 -19.69 -22.35 9.31
CA ARG A 50 -18.79 -21.20 9.15
C ARG A 50 -18.04 -20.87 10.45
N LYS A 51 -18.73 -20.88 11.59
CA LYS A 51 -18.12 -20.63 12.90
C LYS A 51 -17.11 -21.71 13.28
N LYS A 52 -17.49 -23.00 13.17
CA LYS A 52 -16.61 -24.15 13.44
C LYS A 52 -15.28 -24.04 12.70
N TYR A 53 -15.33 -23.80 11.39
CA TYR A 53 -14.10 -23.70 10.61
C TYR A 53 -13.33 -22.41 10.90
N LYS A 54 -14.01 -21.28 11.18
CA LYS A 54 -13.35 -20.05 11.63
C LYS A 54 -12.54 -20.28 12.92
N ASP A 55 -13.14 -20.93 13.91
CA ASP A 55 -12.50 -21.23 15.19
C ASP A 55 -11.33 -22.21 15.00
N TYR A 56 -11.51 -23.24 14.16
CA TYR A 56 -10.44 -24.18 13.79
C TYR A 56 -9.26 -23.49 13.09
N TYR A 57 -9.51 -22.60 12.14
CA TYR A 57 -8.46 -21.82 11.48
C TYR A 57 -7.68 -20.95 12.45
N ALA A 58 -8.38 -20.31 13.40
CA ALA A 58 -7.73 -19.51 14.42
C ALA A 58 -6.79 -20.37 15.30
N GLU A 59 -7.27 -21.53 15.75
CA GLU A 59 -6.47 -22.46 16.56
C GLU A 59 -5.22 -22.97 15.80
N GLN A 60 -5.37 -23.35 14.52
CA GLN A 60 -4.24 -23.80 13.70
C GLN A 60 -3.20 -22.69 13.46
N LEU A 61 -3.68 -21.46 13.27
CA LEU A 61 -2.80 -20.31 13.12
C LEU A 61 -2.04 -20.02 14.41
N ASP A 62 -2.72 -20.06 15.56
CA ASP A 62 -2.10 -19.88 16.87
C ASP A 62 -1.05 -20.97 17.14
N GLN A 63 -1.35 -22.24 16.82
CA GLN A 63 -0.37 -23.33 16.93
C GLN A 63 0.85 -23.09 16.05
N LEU A 64 0.66 -22.63 14.81
CA LEU A 64 1.76 -22.31 13.90
C LEU A 64 2.62 -21.14 14.41
N HIS A 65 1.98 -20.07 14.89
CA HIS A 65 2.70 -18.94 15.48
C HIS A 65 3.50 -19.37 16.71
N MET A 66 2.92 -20.20 17.59
CA MET A 66 3.65 -20.75 18.74
C MET A 66 4.82 -21.61 18.33
N GLU A 67 4.66 -22.48 17.32
CA GLU A 67 5.74 -23.33 16.81
C GLU A 67 6.90 -22.50 16.27
N GLN A 68 6.60 -21.47 15.46
CA GLN A 68 7.58 -20.53 14.92
C GLN A 68 8.24 -19.69 16.01
N ALA A 69 7.50 -19.36 17.06
CA ALA A 69 7.98 -18.52 18.15
C ALA A 69 8.86 -19.28 19.15
N LYS A 70 8.89 -20.62 19.16
CA LYS A 70 9.60 -21.42 20.17
C LYS A 70 11.05 -21.00 20.39
N GLU A 71 11.78 -20.70 19.31
CA GLU A 71 13.19 -20.28 19.40
C GLU A 71 13.35 -18.87 19.99
N TYR A 72 12.33 -18.02 19.87
CA TYR A 72 12.31 -16.65 20.36
C TYR A 72 11.67 -16.52 21.74
N LEU A 73 10.85 -17.47 22.18
CA LEU A 73 10.19 -17.42 23.50
C LEU A 73 11.14 -17.81 24.63
N GLN A 74 12.18 -18.61 24.40
CA GLN A 74 13.15 -19.06 25.42
C GLN A 74 12.50 -19.62 26.73
N GLY A 75 11.26 -20.14 26.65
CA GLY A 75 10.49 -20.63 27.80
C GLY A 75 9.57 -19.60 28.46
N GLU A 76 9.53 -18.37 27.96
CA GLU A 76 8.58 -17.32 28.35
C GLU A 76 7.19 -17.53 27.73
N LYS A 77 6.21 -16.83 28.28
CA LYS A 77 4.84 -16.82 27.75
C LYS A 77 4.84 -16.13 26.38
N ALA A 78 3.98 -16.58 25.48
CA ALA A 78 3.73 -15.90 24.22
C ALA A 78 3.41 -14.41 24.42
N PRO A 79 3.97 -13.51 23.58
CA PRO A 79 3.65 -12.09 23.65
C PRO A 79 2.18 -11.88 23.34
N ASP A 80 1.56 -10.97 24.08
CA ASP A 80 0.24 -10.49 23.75
C ASP A 80 0.31 -9.33 22.74
N LYS A 81 -0.87 -8.80 22.37
CA LYS A 81 -0.95 -7.70 21.39
C LYS A 81 -0.29 -6.41 21.89
N SER A 82 -0.27 -6.18 23.21
CA SER A 82 0.38 -5.01 23.80
C SER A 82 1.89 -5.13 23.68
N ASP A 83 2.44 -6.30 23.97
CA ASP A 83 3.88 -6.57 23.85
C ASP A 83 4.37 -6.31 22.41
N ILE A 84 3.65 -6.84 21.41
CA ILE A 84 3.99 -6.62 20.00
C ILE A 84 3.85 -5.15 19.61
N LYS A 85 2.83 -4.45 20.11
CA LYS A 85 2.65 -3.02 19.85
C LYS A 85 3.82 -2.19 20.39
N GLU A 86 4.30 -2.48 21.58
CA GLU A 86 5.47 -1.79 22.16
C GLU A 86 6.74 -2.01 21.31
N LEU A 87 6.94 -3.23 20.78
CA LEU A 87 8.06 -3.51 19.88
C LEU A 87 7.94 -2.75 18.55
N LEU A 88 6.72 -2.63 18.00
CA LEU A 88 6.45 -1.83 16.81
C LEU A 88 6.65 -0.33 17.06
N GLU A 89 6.31 0.17 18.25
CA GLU A 89 6.56 1.56 18.66
C GLU A 89 8.07 1.84 18.77
N LYS A 90 8.84 0.94 19.40
CA LYS A 90 10.31 1.01 19.40
C LYS A 90 10.88 1.05 17.98
N MET A 91 10.40 0.14 17.13
CA MET A 91 10.82 0.09 15.72
C MET A 91 10.49 1.39 14.99
N ALA A 92 9.31 1.97 15.21
CA ALA A 92 8.88 3.25 14.63
C ALA A 92 9.71 4.45 15.12
N MET A 93 10.24 4.39 16.35
CA MET A 93 11.20 5.36 16.87
C MET A 93 12.62 5.19 16.28
N GLY A 94 12.84 4.16 15.45
CA GLY A 94 14.14 3.84 14.88
C GLY A 94 15.07 3.09 15.84
N GLU A 95 14.54 2.56 16.95
CA GLU A 95 15.32 1.77 17.88
C GLU A 95 15.65 0.39 17.30
N LYS A 96 16.85 -0.10 17.61
CA LYS A 96 17.29 -1.41 17.15
C LYS A 96 16.68 -2.50 18.03
N LEU A 97 15.74 -3.25 17.48
CA LEU A 97 15.24 -4.48 18.09
C LEU A 97 16.34 -5.55 18.15
N THR A 98 16.33 -6.34 19.21
CA THR A 98 17.14 -7.56 19.33
C THR A 98 16.71 -8.62 18.32
N GLU A 99 17.52 -9.66 18.11
CA GLU A 99 17.14 -10.79 17.23
C GLU A 99 15.86 -11.47 17.71
N GLN A 100 15.70 -11.59 19.04
CA GLN A 100 14.51 -12.13 19.68
C GLN A 100 13.27 -11.27 19.39
N GLU A 101 13.34 -9.96 19.66
CA GLU A 101 12.23 -9.04 19.41
C GLU A 101 11.84 -9.00 17.92
N ASN A 102 12.83 -9.02 17.00
CA ASN A 102 12.56 -9.09 15.56
C ASN A 102 11.84 -10.40 15.18
N GLY A 103 12.24 -11.53 15.76
CA GLY A 103 11.57 -12.81 15.56
C GLY A 103 10.11 -12.76 15.99
N LEU A 104 9.84 -12.22 17.18
CA LEU A 104 8.47 -12.07 17.70
C LEU A 104 7.62 -11.15 16.84
N VAL A 105 8.14 -9.97 16.46
CA VAL A 105 7.42 -9.03 15.58
C VAL A 105 7.09 -9.69 14.24
N ASN A 106 8.05 -10.39 13.61
CA ASN A 106 7.84 -11.03 12.31
C ASN A 106 6.79 -12.17 12.33
N ILE A 107 6.54 -12.76 13.49
CA ILE A 107 5.58 -13.85 13.65
C ILE A 107 4.19 -13.30 14.02
N PHE A 108 4.13 -12.35 14.94
CA PHE A 108 2.87 -11.94 15.57
C PHE A 108 2.30 -10.62 15.04
N ALA A 109 3.12 -9.74 14.46
CA ALA A 109 2.61 -8.52 13.82
C ALA A 109 2.02 -8.83 12.46
N THR A 110 1.00 -8.07 12.06
CA THR A 110 0.54 -8.08 10.67
C THR A 110 1.59 -7.41 9.78
N ALA A 111 1.63 -7.79 8.50
CA ALA A 111 2.52 -7.15 7.52
C ALA A 111 2.33 -5.62 7.48
N GLN A 112 1.09 -5.16 7.59
CA GLN A 112 0.77 -3.74 7.57
C GLN A 112 1.24 -2.99 8.82
N GLU A 113 1.12 -3.59 10.02
CA GLU A 113 1.68 -3.00 11.25
C GLU A 113 3.20 -2.88 11.16
N PHE A 114 3.86 -3.93 10.67
CA PHE A 114 5.31 -3.93 10.46
C PHE A 114 5.75 -2.88 9.44
N ASP A 115 5.12 -2.84 8.26
CA ASP A 115 5.42 -1.87 7.21
C ASP A 115 5.17 -0.43 7.68
N THR A 116 4.11 -0.21 8.47
CA THR A 116 3.81 1.10 9.08
C THR A 116 4.90 1.52 10.06
N ALA A 117 5.34 0.63 10.96
CA ALA A 117 6.41 0.92 11.91
C ALA A 117 7.72 1.25 11.18
N LYS A 118 8.07 0.44 10.17
CA LYS A 118 9.26 0.66 9.33
C LYS A 118 9.20 2.00 8.59
N ALA A 119 8.09 2.29 7.92
CA ALA A 119 7.90 3.54 7.18
C ALA A 119 7.90 4.76 8.10
N THR A 120 7.41 4.63 9.34
CA THR A 120 7.46 5.71 10.34
C THR A 120 8.90 6.04 10.74
N ALA A 121 9.73 5.03 11.00
CA ALA A 121 11.14 5.23 11.29
C ALA A 121 11.88 5.81 10.08
N GLU A 122 11.59 5.29 8.89
CA GLU A 122 12.18 5.75 7.63
C GLU A 122 11.79 7.21 7.32
N LEU A 123 10.55 7.61 7.62
CA LEU A 123 10.12 9.01 7.54
C LEU A 123 10.99 9.89 8.43
N SER A 124 11.10 9.57 9.72
CA SER A 124 11.89 10.35 10.68
C SER A 124 13.33 10.55 10.19
N THR A 125 13.98 9.46 9.78
CA THR A 125 15.35 9.50 9.24
C THR A 125 15.43 10.36 7.97
N THR A 126 14.51 10.18 7.03
CA THR A 126 14.48 10.91 5.76
C THR A 126 14.27 12.41 5.98
N LEU A 127 13.37 12.79 6.89
CA LEU A 127 13.12 14.19 7.22
C LEU A 127 14.34 14.83 7.90
N ASN A 128 15.03 14.11 8.78
CA ASN A 128 16.27 14.58 9.39
C ASN A 128 17.38 14.80 8.35
N GLU A 129 17.54 13.89 7.40
CA GLU A 129 18.50 14.05 6.29
C GLU A 129 18.18 15.27 5.42
N ILE A 130 16.90 15.52 5.12
CA ILE A 130 16.47 16.72 4.38
C ILE A 130 16.82 17.98 5.18
N THR A 131 16.46 18.03 6.46
CA THR A 131 16.77 19.17 7.33
C THR A 131 18.28 19.46 7.36
N GLN A 132 19.10 18.44 7.60
CA GLN A 132 20.57 18.61 7.63
C GLN A 132 21.13 19.12 6.31
N ARG A 133 20.61 18.67 5.16
CA ARG A 133 21.05 19.16 3.85
C ARG A 133 20.69 20.62 3.62
N LEU A 134 19.51 21.04 4.05
CA LEU A 134 19.08 22.43 3.94
C LEU A 134 19.88 23.33 4.89
N GLU A 135 20.13 22.90 6.12
CA GLU A 135 21.00 23.62 7.08
C GLU A 135 22.43 23.75 6.56
N ASN A 136 23.02 22.68 6.01
CA ASN A 136 24.35 22.72 5.39
C ASN A 136 24.41 23.65 4.16
N ALA A 137 23.27 23.90 3.52
CA ALA A 137 23.13 24.87 2.44
C ALA A 137 22.88 26.30 2.95
N GLY A 138 22.89 26.52 4.27
CA GLY A 138 22.69 27.82 4.90
C GLY A 138 21.22 28.21 5.11
N ILE A 139 20.29 27.27 5.00
CA ILE A 139 18.84 27.51 5.18
C ILE A 139 18.43 27.08 6.59
N ASP A 140 18.10 28.05 7.45
CA ASP A 140 17.52 27.78 8.76
C ASP A 140 16.01 27.57 8.65
N LEU A 141 15.55 26.33 8.69
CA LEU A 141 14.13 25.97 8.60
C LEU A 141 13.27 26.51 9.75
N SER A 142 13.87 26.96 10.86
CA SER A 142 13.12 27.57 11.96
C SER A 142 12.55 28.94 11.59
N GLU A 143 13.15 29.62 10.61
CA GLU A 143 12.69 30.91 10.09
C GLU A 143 11.54 30.77 9.07
N TYR A 144 11.28 29.54 8.59
CA TYR A 144 10.33 29.30 7.51
C TYR A 144 9.09 28.52 7.94
N SER A 145 8.06 28.70 7.13
CA SER A 145 6.73 28.15 7.36
C SER A 145 6.06 27.91 6.02
N PHE A 146 6.27 26.73 5.44
CA PHE A 146 5.84 26.40 4.09
C PHE A 146 5.20 25.02 4.00
N ASN A 147 4.50 24.78 2.92
CA ASN A 147 3.96 23.47 2.55
C ASN A 147 4.76 22.89 1.40
N ILE A 148 4.94 21.58 1.42
CA ILE A 148 5.53 20.79 0.36
C ILE A 148 4.40 19.98 -0.25
N GLN A 149 4.34 19.95 -1.58
CA GLN A 149 3.46 19.04 -2.32
C GLN A 149 4.32 18.20 -3.28
N ILE A 150 4.09 16.89 -3.29
CA ILE A 150 4.69 15.98 -4.27
C ILE A 150 3.59 15.57 -5.26
N GLY A 151 3.76 15.95 -6.52
CA GLY A 151 2.86 15.52 -7.60
C GLY A 151 3.02 14.04 -7.92
N ALA A 152 2.02 13.46 -8.58
CA ALA A 152 2.08 12.10 -9.11
C ALA A 152 3.26 11.91 -10.11
N ASP A 153 3.68 12.99 -10.76
CA ASP A 153 4.87 13.08 -11.61
C ASP A 153 6.20 13.00 -10.82
N GLY A 154 6.15 12.95 -9.49
CA GLY A 154 7.29 12.96 -8.58
C GLY A 154 7.88 14.35 -8.34
N LYS A 155 7.28 15.42 -8.88
CA LYS A 155 7.79 16.78 -8.70
C LYS A 155 7.42 17.31 -7.32
N ALA A 156 8.44 17.67 -6.53
CA ALA A 156 8.26 18.42 -5.30
C ALA A 156 8.09 19.91 -5.60
N THR A 157 7.07 20.53 -5.01
CA THR A 157 6.80 21.97 -5.09
C THR A 157 6.61 22.54 -3.70
N VAL A 158 7.02 23.81 -3.53
CA VAL A 158 6.97 24.49 -2.23
C VAL A 158 6.10 25.74 -2.31
N ASP A 159 5.20 25.87 -1.33
CA ASP A 159 4.30 27.01 -1.16
C ASP A 159 4.52 27.68 0.20
N GLY A 160 4.70 29.01 0.23
CA GLY A 160 5.00 29.78 1.45
C GLY A 160 6.47 30.19 1.63
N ILE A 161 7.28 30.16 0.57
CA ILE A 161 8.62 30.78 0.53
C ILE A 161 8.60 31.86 -0.57
N ASP A 162 8.80 33.11 -0.17
CA ASP A 162 8.82 34.26 -1.09
C ASP A 162 10.17 34.41 -1.83
N ASP A 163 11.27 34.05 -1.17
CA ASP A 163 12.60 34.10 -1.77
C ASP A 163 12.75 32.98 -2.83
N GLY A 164 12.87 33.37 -4.09
CA GLY A 164 12.95 32.45 -5.22
C GLY A 164 14.21 31.58 -5.23
N LEU A 165 15.34 32.05 -4.67
CA LEU A 165 16.57 31.26 -4.58
C LEU A 165 16.41 30.19 -3.50
N ILE A 166 15.91 30.57 -2.32
CA ILE A 166 15.65 29.63 -1.23
C ILE A 166 14.61 28.60 -1.66
N LYS A 167 13.51 29.04 -2.30
CA LYS A 167 12.49 28.14 -2.84
C LYS A 167 13.09 27.11 -3.80
N SER A 168 13.91 27.56 -4.76
CA SER A 168 14.57 26.67 -5.73
C SER A 168 15.52 25.68 -5.06
N MET A 169 16.26 26.11 -4.02
CA MET A 169 17.15 25.22 -3.27
C MET A 169 16.36 24.14 -2.53
N VAL A 170 15.29 24.52 -1.83
CA VAL A 170 14.42 23.57 -1.12
C VAL A 170 13.79 22.57 -2.09
N GLU A 171 13.21 23.03 -3.20
CA GLU A 171 12.61 22.15 -4.22
C GLU A 171 13.66 21.20 -4.83
N THR A 172 14.89 21.68 -5.06
CA THR A 172 15.99 20.84 -5.58
C THR A 172 16.40 19.77 -4.59
N THR A 173 16.55 20.11 -3.30
CA THR A 173 16.85 19.12 -2.26
C THR A 173 15.72 18.09 -2.16
N LEU A 174 14.47 18.52 -2.10
CA LEU A 174 13.31 17.63 -1.98
C LEU A 174 13.15 16.68 -3.16
N LYS A 175 13.52 17.12 -4.37
CA LYS A 175 13.50 16.28 -5.57
C LYS A 175 14.28 14.97 -5.39
N GLU A 176 15.41 15.01 -4.72
CA GLU A 176 16.25 13.83 -4.46
C GLU A 176 15.60 12.81 -3.51
N PHE A 177 14.63 13.26 -2.69
CA PHE A 177 13.90 12.42 -1.75
C PHE A 177 12.46 12.12 -2.19
N SER A 178 12.01 12.71 -3.30
CA SER A 178 10.61 12.68 -3.73
C SER A 178 10.03 11.26 -3.86
N GLU A 179 10.76 10.36 -4.53
CA GLU A 179 10.35 8.97 -4.69
C GLU A 179 10.23 8.25 -3.34
N LYS A 180 11.22 8.44 -2.46
CA LYS A 180 11.23 7.84 -1.12
C LYS A 180 10.09 8.37 -0.25
N LEU A 181 9.88 9.69 -0.24
CA LEU A 181 8.78 10.33 0.49
C LEU A 181 7.41 9.87 -0.04
N MET A 182 7.29 9.64 -1.35
CA MET A 182 6.09 9.09 -1.96
C MET A 182 5.80 7.67 -1.43
N ASP A 183 6.78 6.76 -1.46
CA ASP A 183 6.60 5.38 -0.98
C ASP A 183 6.26 5.32 0.51
N ILE A 184 6.90 6.18 1.32
CA ILE A 184 6.57 6.35 2.73
C ILE A 184 5.13 6.82 2.89
N TYR A 185 4.70 7.81 2.11
CA TYR A 185 3.32 8.32 2.14
C TYR A 185 2.30 7.24 1.80
N PHE A 186 2.51 6.49 0.71
CA PHE A 186 1.66 5.35 0.33
C PHE A 186 1.52 4.31 1.44
N THR A 187 2.57 4.15 2.26
CA THR A 187 2.56 3.19 3.37
C THR A 187 1.86 3.75 4.60
N LEU A 188 1.96 5.05 4.89
CA LEU A 188 1.47 5.65 6.14
C LEU A 188 0.08 6.30 6.02
N ASP A 189 -0.35 6.67 4.82
CA ASP A 189 -1.63 7.34 4.61
C ASP A 189 -2.81 6.40 4.90
N THR A 190 -3.68 6.81 5.82
CA THR A 190 -4.79 5.96 6.29
C THR A 190 -5.86 5.76 5.22
N ASP A 191 -6.06 6.73 4.33
CA ASP A 191 -7.07 6.61 3.27
C ASP A 191 -6.60 5.61 2.22
N ILE A 192 -5.32 5.67 1.83
CA ILE A 192 -4.67 4.67 0.97
C ILE A 192 -4.68 3.30 1.65
N GLN A 193 -4.39 3.20 2.94
CA GLN A 193 -4.41 1.93 3.67
C GLN A 193 -5.81 1.27 3.66
N ASN A 194 -6.88 2.08 3.68
CA ASN A 194 -8.26 1.61 3.66
C ASN A 194 -8.77 1.21 2.26
N MET A 195 -8.03 1.55 1.19
CA MET A 195 -8.33 1.11 -0.17
C MET A 195 -8.23 -0.42 -0.30
N SER A 196 -9.02 -0.98 -1.22
CA SER A 196 -8.86 -2.38 -1.61
C SER A 196 -7.50 -2.64 -2.26
N GLU A 197 -7.05 -3.89 -2.27
CA GLU A 197 -5.80 -4.28 -2.95
C GLU A 197 -5.77 -3.82 -4.42
N LYS A 198 -6.92 -3.90 -5.11
CA LYS A 198 -7.06 -3.44 -6.49
C LYS A 198 -6.89 -1.92 -6.60
N GLU A 199 -7.53 -1.14 -5.74
CA GLU A 199 -7.43 0.32 -5.75
C GLU A 199 -6.00 0.79 -5.44
N ARG A 200 -5.34 0.21 -4.43
CA ARG A 200 -3.93 0.51 -4.12
C ARG A 200 -3.00 0.19 -5.29
N TYR A 201 -3.22 -0.96 -5.94
CA TYR A 201 -2.48 -1.33 -7.15
C TYR A 201 -2.66 -0.28 -8.25
N LEU A 202 -3.90 0.09 -8.56
CA LEU A 202 -4.21 1.07 -9.60
C LEU A 202 -3.61 2.43 -9.29
N LEU A 203 -3.66 2.87 -8.03
CA LEU A 203 -3.07 4.14 -7.61
C LEU A 203 -1.55 4.15 -7.81
N LYS A 204 -0.85 3.07 -7.42
CA LYS A 204 0.59 2.96 -7.61
C LYS A 204 0.97 2.88 -9.09
N ALA A 205 0.24 2.08 -9.88
CA ALA A 205 0.44 1.98 -11.33
C ALA A 205 0.18 3.33 -12.03
N ALA A 206 -0.84 4.08 -11.62
CA ALA A 206 -1.13 5.40 -12.15
C ALA A 206 0.00 6.40 -11.85
N VAL A 207 0.57 6.38 -10.64
CA VAL A 207 1.74 7.21 -10.28
C VAL A 207 2.96 6.85 -11.13
N ASP A 208 3.25 5.56 -11.30
CA ASP A 208 4.40 5.12 -12.09
C ASP A 208 4.24 5.50 -13.58
N LEU A 209 3.02 5.40 -14.11
CA LEU A 209 2.67 5.87 -15.45
C LEU A 209 2.79 7.38 -15.58
N GLU A 210 2.33 8.16 -14.61
CA GLU A 210 2.46 9.62 -14.62
C GLU A 210 3.93 10.03 -14.69
N LYS A 211 4.79 9.43 -13.85
CA LYS A 211 6.25 9.66 -13.90
C LYS A 211 6.84 9.30 -15.25
N PHE A 212 6.45 8.15 -15.81
CA PHE A 212 6.90 7.71 -17.12
C PHE A 212 6.49 8.70 -18.22
N LEU A 213 5.22 9.07 -18.28
CA LEU A 213 4.69 10.00 -19.29
C LEU A 213 5.34 11.37 -19.17
N HIS A 214 5.46 11.89 -17.95
CA HIS A 214 6.15 13.15 -17.69
C HIS A 214 7.60 13.09 -18.20
N LYS A 215 8.35 12.02 -17.92
CA LYS A 215 9.73 11.86 -18.39
C LYS A 215 9.83 11.67 -19.90
N ALA A 216 8.99 10.82 -20.49
CA ALA A 216 9.01 10.48 -21.91
C ALA A 216 8.59 11.67 -22.80
N THR A 217 7.73 12.55 -22.28
CA THR A 217 7.17 13.67 -23.03
C THR A 217 7.73 15.03 -22.61
N ASN A 218 8.66 15.06 -21.66
CA ASN A 218 9.18 16.27 -21.04
C ASN A 218 8.06 17.16 -20.46
N GLY A 219 7.15 16.53 -19.71
CA GLY A 219 6.03 17.15 -19.01
C GLY A 219 4.88 17.62 -19.88
N LYS A 220 4.82 17.21 -21.15
CA LYS A 220 3.77 17.64 -22.09
C LYS A 220 2.49 16.82 -22.01
N VAL A 221 2.57 15.61 -21.46
CA VAL A 221 1.47 14.65 -21.40
C VAL A 221 1.42 14.08 -20.00
N SER A 222 0.22 14.11 -19.43
CA SER A 222 -0.18 13.45 -18.18
C SER A 222 -0.99 12.19 -18.48
N LEU A 223 -1.20 11.34 -17.47
CA LEU A 223 -2.10 10.20 -17.58
C LEU A 223 -3.53 10.62 -17.91
N ASP A 224 -3.92 11.85 -17.56
CA ASP A 224 -5.25 12.36 -17.83
C ASP A 224 -5.51 12.64 -19.31
N ASP A 225 -4.45 12.93 -20.07
CA ASP A 225 -4.49 13.16 -21.52
C ASP A 225 -4.59 11.85 -22.31
N VAL A 226 -4.16 10.73 -21.71
CA VAL A 226 -4.20 9.40 -22.32
C VAL A 226 -5.64 8.91 -22.44
N LYS A 227 -6.00 8.45 -23.63
CA LYS A 227 -7.31 7.87 -23.94
C LYS A 227 -7.15 6.43 -24.39
N VAL A 228 -8.22 5.67 -24.23
CA VAL A 228 -8.33 4.30 -24.72
C VAL A 228 -9.62 4.18 -25.51
N ASP A 229 -9.51 3.89 -26.80
CA ASP A 229 -10.64 3.60 -27.67
C ASP A 229 -10.54 2.16 -28.19
N HIS A 230 -11.58 1.35 -27.95
CA HIS A 230 -11.61 -0.07 -28.33
C HIS A 230 -10.35 -0.88 -27.95
N GLY A 231 -9.71 -0.53 -26.81
CA GLY A 231 -8.49 -1.18 -26.33
C GLY A 231 -7.18 -0.65 -26.95
N ILE A 232 -7.26 0.40 -27.76
CA ILE A 232 -6.12 1.09 -28.38
C ILE A 232 -5.83 2.35 -27.59
N ILE A 233 -4.58 2.51 -27.17
CA ILE A 233 -4.09 3.70 -26.47
C ILE A 233 -3.85 4.82 -27.48
N GLU A 234 -4.41 6.00 -27.20
CA GLU A 234 -4.28 7.20 -28.04
C GLU A 234 -4.17 8.47 -27.16
N GLY A 235 -3.99 9.62 -27.82
CA GLY A 235 -3.93 10.92 -27.14
C GLY A 235 -2.52 11.33 -26.71
N ILE A 236 -1.50 10.56 -27.11
CA ILE A 236 -0.09 10.89 -26.89
C ILE A 236 0.61 11.16 -28.24
N SER A 237 1.93 11.13 -28.29
CA SER A 237 2.68 11.21 -29.54
C SER A 237 2.56 9.88 -30.31
N ARG A 238 2.52 9.97 -31.65
CA ARG A 238 2.40 8.80 -32.54
C ARG A 238 3.42 7.68 -32.25
N ASP A 239 4.64 8.07 -31.90
CA ASP A 239 5.70 7.10 -31.59
C ASP A 239 5.45 6.39 -30.26
N LEU A 240 4.94 7.10 -29.25
CA LEU A 240 4.65 6.51 -27.94
C LEU A 240 3.38 5.67 -27.98
N ASP A 241 2.35 6.13 -28.69
CA ASP A 241 1.13 5.35 -28.95
C ASP A 241 1.51 4.00 -29.58
N LYS A 242 2.34 4.02 -30.64
CA LYS A 242 2.80 2.79 -31.27
C LYS A 242 3.55 1.89 -30.30
N LEU A 243 4.46 2.46 -29.51
CA LEU A 243 5.28 1.70 -28.56
C LEU A 243 4.45 1.02 -27.45
N LEU A 244 3.42 1.72 -26.95
CA LEU A 244 2.53 1.20 -25.91
C LEU A 244 1.51 0.20 -26.47
N ASN A 245 1.04 0.37 -27.71
CA ASN A 245 0.11 -0.57 -28.34
C ASN A 245 0.82 -1.83 -28.87
N GLU A 246 2.08 -1.70 -29.32
CA GLU A 246 2.89 -2.76 -29.90
C GLU A 246 4.24 -2.93 -29.15
N PRO A 247 4.23 -3.32 -27.87
CA PRO A 247 5.45 -3.38 -27.04
C PRO A 247 6.42 -4.50 -27.45
N GLY A 248 5.98 -5.43 -28.30
CA GLY A 248 6.76 -6.58 -28.73
C GLY A 248 7.15 -7.46 -27.54
N LYS A 249 8.45 -7.61 -27.28
CA LYS A 249 8.99 -8.37 -26.14
C LYS A 249 9.38 -7.49 -24.95
N ASN A 250 9.14 -6.18 -25.01
CA ASN A 250 9.49 -5.27 -23.93
C ASN A 250 8.46 -5.39 -22.80
N LEU A 251 8.86 -6.05 -21.70
CA LEU A 251 7.99 -6.30 -20.56
C LEU A 251 7.52 -5.00 -19.89
N THR A 252 8.37 -3.97 -19.83
CA THR A 252 8.01 -2.69 -19.22
C THR A 252 6.86 -2.02 -19.98
N TYR A 253 6.95 -1.91 -21.31
CA TYR A 253 5.87 -1.33 -22.10
C TYR A 253 4.62 -2.22 -22.14
N SER A 254 4.78 -3.54 -22.07
CA SER A 254 3.65 -4.46 -21.92
C SER A 254 2.91 -4.27 -20.59
N ASN A 255 3.64 -4.04 -19.50
CA ASN A 255 3.05 -3.74 -18.20
C ASN A 255 2.34 -2.38 -18.24
N TYR A 256 2.98 -1.33 -18.76
CA TYR A 256 2.35 -0.02 -18.91
C TYR A 256 1.09 -0.06 -19.79
N GLN A 257 1.11 -0.81 -20.89
CA GLN A 257 -0.09 -1.03 -21.69
C GLN A 257 -1.22 -1.64 -20.85
N SER A 258 -0.92 -2.72 -20.14
CA SER A 258 -1.89 -3.41 -19.29
C SER A 258 -2.45 -2.50 -18.20
N ASP A 259 -1.58 -1.74 -17.54
CA ASP A 259 -1.93 -0.80 -16.48
C ASP A 259 -2.82 0.33 -17.01
N ILE A 260 -2.45 0.96 -18.14
CA ILE A 260 -3.27 2.01 -18.78
C ILE A 260 -4.67 1.47 -19.08
N LEU A 261 -4.78 0.28 -19.66
CA LEU A 261 -6.09 -0.31 -20.00
C LEU A 261 -6.95 -0.54 -18.76
N VAL A 262 -6.39 -1.11 -17.69
CA VAL A 262 -7.15 -1.39 -16.46
C VAL A 262 -7.50 -0.10 -15.72
N ILE A 263 -6.58 0.87 -15.66
CA ILE A 263 -6.83 2.19 -15.06
C ILE A 263 -7.95 2.89 -15.81
N LYS A 264 -7.90 2.99 -17.14
CA LYS A 264 -8.90 3.71 -17.93
C LYS A 264 -10.27 3.04 -17.88
N ASP A 265 -10.32 1.71 -17.83
CA ASP A 265 -11.58 0.99 -17.57
C ASP A 265 -12.13 1.28 -16.16
N TYR A 266 -11.27 1.29 -15.14
CA TYR A 266 -11.65 1.66 -13.79
C TYR A 266 -12.18 3.09 -13.71
N GLU A 267 -11.48 4.07 -14.28
CA GLU A 267 -11.90 5.48 -14.27
C GLU A 267 -13.26 5.69 -14.92
N ARG A 268 -13.50 4.98 -16.04
CA ARG A 268 -14.78 5.00 -16.75
C ARG A 268 -15.90 4.36 -15.93
N THR A 269 -15.66 3.23 -15.28
CA THR A 269 -16.68 2.50 -14.51
C THR A 269 -17.02 3.18 -13.19
N GLN A 270 -16.04 3.79 -12.53
CA GLN A 270 -16.24 4.52 -11.27
C GLN A 270 -16.63 5.99 -11.47
N HIS A 271 -16.57 6.51 -12.70
CA HIS A 271 -16.73 7.93 -13.01
C HIS A 271 -15.82 8.82 -12.15
N LYS A 272 -14.60 8.34 -11.86
CA LYS A 272 -13.63 8.97 -10.95
C LYS A 272 -12.21 8.73 -11.44
N ARG A 273 -11.36 9.77 -11.43
CA ARG A 273 -9.93 9.64 -11.78
C ARG A 273 -9.17 8.95 -10.65
N VAL A 274 -8.27 8.03 -10.98
CA VAL A 274 -7.50 7.29 -9.97
C VAL A 274 -6.59 8.25 -9.18
N LEU A 275 -5.90 9.16 -9.86
CA LEU A 275 -4.99 10.12 -9.21
C LEU A 275 -5.69 11.22 -8.40
N SER A 276 -7.02 11.35 -8.49
CA SER A 276 -7.75 12.38 -7.72
C SER A 276 -7.75 12.15 -6.22
N GLU A 277 -7.44 10.92 -5.79
CA GLU A 277 -7.35 10.54 -4.37
C GLU A 277 -5.95 10.81 -3.78
N LEU A 278 -4.98 11.15 -4.62
CA LEU A 278 -3.60 11.34 -4.19
C LEU A 278 -3.35 12.78 -3.74
N ASN A 279 -2.95 12.94 -2.47
CA ASN A 279 -2.58 14.23 -1.91
C ASN A 279 -1.31 14.13 -1.06
N VAL A 280 -0.16 13.90 -1.71
CA VAL A 280 1.11 13.79 -0.99
C VAL A 280 1.60 15.17 -0.58
N GLY A 281 1.36 15.50 0.68
CA GLY A 281 1.71 16.79 1.26
C GLY A 281 2.52 16.67 2.54
N PHE A 282 3.44 17.61 2.74
CA PHE A 282 4.13 17.82 4.00
C PHE A 282 4.04 19.29 4.39
N ARG A 283 4.22 19.59 5.68
CA ARG A 283 4.26 20.95 6.22
C ARG A 283 5.54 21.14 7.00
N VAL A 284 6.16 22.30 6.81
CA VAL A 284 7.31 22.75 7.59
C VAL A 284 6.87 23.84 8.55
N ARG A 285 7.09 23.61 9.85
CA ARG A 285 6.84 24.60 10.93
C ARG A 285 7.87 24.40 12.04
N ASN A 286 8.39 25.50 12.58
CA ASN A 286 9.31 25.50 13.72
C ASN A 286 10.48 24.53 13.52
N GLY A 287 11.10 24.54 12.33
CA GLY A 287 12.23 23.67 11.99
C GLY A 287 11.89 22.20 11.78
N LYS A 288 10.61 21.81 11.79
CA LYS A 288 10.18 20.41 11.63
C LYS A 288 9.32 20.23 10.40
N ILE A 289 9.59 19.15 9.66
CA ILE A 289 8.77 18.68 8.55
C ILE A 289 7.79 17.62 9.11
N GLN A 290 6.52 17.67 8.69
CA GLN A 290 5.47 16.75 9.13
C GLN A 290 4.55 16.40 7.97
N ILE A 291 3.96 15.20 7.95
CA ILE A 291 2.93 14.85 6.96
C ILE A 291 1.74 15.82 7.12
N LYS A 292 1.26 16.33 5.99
CA LYS A 292 0.03 17.14 5.92
C LYS A 292 -1.15 16.18 5.87
N LYS A 293 -1.85 16.05 7.00
CA LYS A 293 -3.18 15.45 7.05
C LYS A 293 -4.23 16.45 6.56
#